data_AF-A0A936PEQ4-F1
#
_entry.id   AF-A0A936PEQ4-F1
#
_cell.length_a   1.000
_cell.length_b   1.000
_cell.length_c   1.000
_cell.angle_alpha   90.00
_cell.angle_beta   90.00
_cell.angle_gamma   90.00
#
_symmetry.space_group_name_H-M   'P 1'
#
loop_
_entity.id
_entity.type
_entity.pdbx_description
1 polymer ?
#
loop_
_entity_poly.entity_id
_entity_poly.type
_entity_poly.pdbx_seq_one_letter_code
_entity_poly.pdbx_strand_id
1 'polypeptide(L)'
;MTTWKKVPGELAEKFLAALPDDPRVDRRQMFGCPCAFVEGNMFAGLHEDRLIVRLPNEAAKRPCLIMGRTMKQYAAFDDATALDKAALTRWIARALDYVATLPPKPPKKARKARPIIVR
;
A
#
# COMPACT_ATOMS: atom_id res chain seq x y z
N MET A 1 24.61 -5.14 1.46
CA MET A 1 23.80 -4.53 0.39
C MET A 1 22.54 -5.37 0.25
N THR A 2 21.41 -4.94 0.81
CA THR A 2 20.14 -5.65 0.61
C THR A 2 19.67 -5.38 -0.81
N THR A 3 19.75 -6.41 -1.65
CA THR A 3 19.22 -6.37 -3.01
C THR A 3 17.71 -6.19 -2.93
N TRP A 4 17.20 -5.08 -3.50
CA TRP A 4 15.76 -4.84 -3.57
C TRP A 4 15.07 -5.99 -4.30
N LYS A 5 14.01 -6.53 -3.70
CA LYS A 5 13.28 -7.69 -4.23
C LYS A 5 11.95 -7.27 -4.85
N LYS A 6 11.64 -7.80 -6.04
CA LYS A 6 10.33 -7.59 -6.66
C LYS A 6 9.25 -8.31 -5.85
N VAL A 7 8.06 -7.70 -5.76
CA VAL A 7 6.88 -8.35 -5.18
C VAL A 7 6.59 -9.66 -5.93
N PRO A 8 6.46 -10.81 -5.24
CA PRO A 8 6.06 -12.07 -5.86
C PRO A 8 4.69 -11.93 -6.54
N GLY A 9 4.53 -12.49 -7.75
CA GLY A 9 3.28 -12.39 -8.51
C GLY A 9 2.07 -12.92 -7.73
N GLU A 10 2.22 -14.09 -7.11
CA GLU A 10 1.18 -14.71 -6.28
C GLU A 10 0.80 -13.84 -5.06
N LEU A 11 1.76 -13.15 -4.45
CA LEU A 11 1.49 -12.23 -3.34
C LEU A 11 0.70 -11.01 -3.83
N ALA A 12 1.05 -10.47 -5.00
CA ALA A 12 0.33 -9.37 -5.61
C ALA A 12 -1.12 -9.76 -5.93
N GLU A 13 -1.34 -10.95 -6.47
CA GLU A 13 -2.68 -11.47 -6.77
C GLU A 13 -3.50 -11.69 -5.48
N LYS A 14 -2.90 -12.31 -4.45
CA LYS A 14 -3.54 -12.47 -3.13
C LYS A 14 -3.92 -11.12 -2.52
N PHE A 15 -3.04 -10.13 -2.60
CA PHE A 15 -3.32 -8.78 -2.12
C PHE A 15 -4.49 -8.15 -2.88
N LEU A 16 -4.48 -8.18 -4.21
CA LEU A 16 -5.55 -7.63 -5.03
C LEU A 16 -6.90 -8.33 -4.78
N ALA A 17 -6.88 -9.64 -4.57
CA ALA A 17 -8.07 -10.43 -4.22
C ALA A 17 -8.55 -10.23 -2.77
N ALA A 18 -7.71 -9.67 -1.90
CA ALA A 18 -8.04 -9.34 -0.52
C ALA A 18 -8.57 -7.91 -0.36
N LEU A 19 -8.43 -7.06 -1.38
CA LEU A 19 -9.03 -5.72 -1.40
C LEU A 19 -10.55 -5.81 -1.44
N PRO A 20 -11.26 -4.94 -0.70
CA PRO A 20 -12.71 -4.90 -0.75
C PRO A 20 -13.20 -4.42 -2.11
N ASP A 21 -14.40 -4.88 -2.47
CA ASP A 21 -15.13 -4.38 -3.63
C ASP A 21 -15.91 -3.12 -3.23
N ASP A 22 -15.19 -2.00 -3.14
CA ASP A 22 -15.74 -0.69 -2.78
C ASP A 22 -15.39 0.32 -3.90
N PRO A 23 -16.37 1.05 -4.45
CA PRO A 23 -16.14 2.00 -5.55
C PRO A 23 -15.22 3.17 -5.17
N ARG A 24 -15.01 3.43 -3.88
CA ARG A 24 -14.09 4.47 -3.39
C ARG A 24 -12.63 3.98 -3.38
N VAL A 25 -12.41 2.67 -3.53
CA VAL A 25 -11.08 2.05 -3.50
C VAL A 25 -10.41 2.11 -4.87
N ASP A 26 -9.38 2.93 -4.94
CA ASP A 26 -8.50 3.08 -6.09
C ASP A 26 -7.33 2.08 -6.00
N ARG A 27 -7.24 1.18 -6.98
CA ARG A 27 -6.09 0.27 -7.14
C ARG A 27 -5.05 0.93 -8.03
N ARG A 28 -3.85 1.17 -7.50
CA ARG A 28 -2.76 1.85 -8.22
C ARG A 28 -1.46 1.08 -8.07
N GLN A 29 -0.56 1.22 -9.04
CA GLN A 29 0.78 0.67 -8.93
C GLN A 29 1.76 1.80 -8.62
N MET A 30 2.60 1.61 -7.60
CA MET A 30 3.69 2.52 -7.27
C MET A 30 5.00 1.75 -7.29
N PHE A 31 5.93 2.16 -8.15
CA PHE A 31 7.26 1.53 -8.27
C PHE A 31 7.18 0.01 -8.51
N GLY A 32 6.26 -0.42 -9.37
CA GLY A 32 6.06 -1.84 -9.66
C GLY A 32 5.25 -2.62 -8.61
N CYS A 33 4.90 -2.02 -7.48
CA CYS A 33 4.18 -2.67 -6.39
C CYS A 33 2.69 -2.26 -6.35
N PRO A 34 1.75 -3.18 -6.10
CA PRO A 34 0.34 -2.85 -5.98
C PRO A 34 0.06 -2.11 -4.66
N CYS A 35 -0.71 -1.04 -4.75
CA CYS A 35 -1.16 -0.20 -3.64
C CYS A 35 -2.66 0.08 -3.79
N ALA A 36 -3.31 0.31 -2.66
CA ALA A 36 -4.72 0.63 -2.57
C ALA A 36 -4.93 1.97 -1.84
N PHE A 37 -5.81 2.78 -2.41
CA PHE A 37 -6.12 4.12 -1.97
C PHE A 37 -7.62 4.27 -1.76
N VAL A 38 -8.02 5.14 -0.84
CA VAL A 38 -9.40 5.61 -0.70
C VAL A 38 -9.36 7.13 -0.60
N GLU A 39 -10.15 7.84 -1.41
CA GLU A 39 -10.19 9.31 -1.40
C GLU A 39 -8.80 9.97 -1.51
N GLY A 40 -7.92 9.39 -2.34
CA GLY A 40 -6.53 9.84 -2.53
C GLY A 40 -5.56 9.57 -1.37
N ASN A 41 -6.00 8.86 -0.33
CA ASN A 41 -5.17 8.41 0.79
C ASN A 41 -4.80 6.92 0.64
N MET A 42 -3.52 6.60 0.68
CA MET A 42 -3.07 5.19 0.69
C MET A 42 -3.44 4.55 2.02
N PHE A 43 -4.07 3.37 1.97
CA PHE A 43 -4.38 2.59 3.17
C PHE A 43 -3.65 1.25 3.20
N ALA A 44 -3.35 0.66 2.05
CA ALA A 44 -2.60 -0.59 1.98
C ALA A 44 -1.71 -0.65 0.73
N GLY A 45 -0.67 -1.47 0.76
CA GLY A 45 0.17 -1.75 -0.40
C GLY A 45 1.23 -2.79 -0.09
N LEU A 46 1.92 -3.25 -1.14
CA LEU A 46 3.05 -4.17 -1.00
C LEU A 46 4.37 -3.45 -1.22
N HIS A 47 5.43 -3.96 -0.59
CA HIS A 47 6.80 -3.58 -0.90
C HIS A 47 7.69 -4.80 -0.67
N GLU A 48 8.30 -5.32 -1.73
CA GLU A 48 9.03 -6.59 -1.68
C GLU A 48 8.09 -7.73 -1.25
N ASP A 49 8.42 -8.45 -0.18
CA ASP A 49 7.58 -9.47 0.47
C ASP A 49 6.78 -8.91 1.67
N ARG A 50 6.74 -7.59 1.84
CA ARG A 50 6.14 -6.93 3.00
C ARG A 50 4.78 -6.34 2.67
N LEU A 51 3.85 -6.48 3.60
CA LEU A 51 2.56 -5.79 3.56
C LEU A 51 2.70 -4.48 4.33
N ILE A 52 2.38 -3.38 3.67
CA ILE A 52 2.34 -2.04 4.26
C ILE A 52 0.89 -1.64 4.44
N VAL A 53 0.51 -1.27 5.65
CA VAL A 53 -0.85 -0.76 5.96
C VAL A 53 -0.78 0.51 6.80
N ARG A 54 -1.70 1.44 6.55
CA ARG A 54 -1.78 2.69 7.30
C ARG A 54 -2.58 2.49 8.57
N LEU A 55 -1.89 2.07 9.64
CA LEU A 55 -2.46 1.86 10.96
C LEU A 55 -1.49 2.44 12.01
N PRO A 56 -1.78 3.63 12.58
CA PRO A 56 -0.85 4.30 13.50
C PRO A 56 -0.47 3.48 14.72
N ASN A 57 -1.44 2.78 15.30
CA ASN A 57 -1.23 1.93 16.47
C ASN A 57 -0.27 0.77 16.16
N GLU A 58 -0.38 0.18 14.97
CA GLU A 58 0.52 -0.88 14.52
C GLU A 58 1.86 -0.31 14.05
N ALA A 59 1.89 0.90 13.49
CA ALA A 59 3.10 1.56 13.05
C ALA A 59 4.10 1.84 14.19
N ALA A 60 3.60 2.01 15.42
CA ALA A 60 4.44 2.13 16.61
C ALA A 60 5.16 0.81 16.97
N LYS A 61 4.53 -0.33 16.68
CA LYS A 61 5.07 -1.67 16.96
C LYS A 61 5.90 -2.22 15.80
N ARG A 62 5.57 -1.80 14.57
CA ARG A 62 6.07 -2.35 13.31
C ARG A 62 6.45 -1.23 12.35
N PRO A 63 7.49 -0.44 12.64
CA PRO A 63 7.82 0.74 11.87
C PRO A 63 8.09 0.40 10.40
N CYS A 64 7.35 1.03 9.49
CA CYS A 64 7.60 0.87 8.06
C CYS A 64 8.83 1.65 7.63
N LEU A 65 9.93 0.95 7.36
CA LEU A 65 11.18 1.50 6.85
C LEU A 65 11.26 1.29 5.34
N ILE A 66 11.24 2.39 4.58
CA ILE A 66 11.43 2.38 3.13
C ILE A 66 12.61 3.28 2.78
N MET A 67 13.62 2.72 2.10
CA MET A 67 14.80 3.46 1.61
C MET A 67 15.48 4.32 2.71
N GLY A 68 15.64 3.75 3.91
CA GLY A 68 16.27 4.42 5.05
C GLY A 68 15.41 5.50 5.73
N ARG A 69 14.12 5.61 5.37
CA ARG A 69 13.19 6.57 6.00
C ARG A 69 11.99 5.84 6.60
N THR A 70 11.65 6.19 7.84
CA THR A 70 10.44 5.71 8.50
C THR A 70 9.22 6.42 7.93
N MET A 71 8.32 5.64 7.33
CA MET A 71 7.03 6.14 6.87
C MET A 71 6.08 6.25 8.06
N LYS A 72 5.83 7.48 8.51
CA LYS A 72 4.96 7.75 9.68
C LYS A 72 3.56 7.19 9.43
N GLN A 73 2.98 6.55 10.45
CA GLN A 73 1.61 6.00 10.47
C GLN A 73 1.41 4.74 9.61
N TYR A 74 2.47 4.20 9.01
CA TYR A 74 2.41 2.95 8.27
C TYR A 74 3.13 1.85 9.03
N ALA A 75 2.48 0.71 9.13
CA ALA A 75 3.02 -0.52 9.67
C ALA A 75 3.53 -1.40 8.53
N ALA A 76 4.67 -2.06 8.72
CA ALA A 76 5.18 -3.07 7.80
C ALA A 76 5.09 -4.47 8.44
N PHE A 77 4.55 -5.43 7.70
CA PHE A 77 4.52 -6.83 8.07
C PHE A 77 5.59 -7.53 7.23
N ASP A 78 6.64 -8.02 7.87
CA ASP A 78 7.87 -8.43 7.17
C ASP A 78 7.71 -9.67 6.28
N ASP A 79 6.74 -10.54 6.59
CA ASP A 79 6.42 -11.70 5.76
C ASP A 79 4.94 -11.73 5.42
N ALA A 80 4.57 -11.03 4.35
CA ALA A 80 3.21 -11.07 3.82
C ALA A 80 2.93 -12.34 3.02
N THR A 81 3.95 -13.12 2.63
CA THR A 81 3.76 -14.39 1.95
C THR A 81 3.24 -15.48 2.88
N ALA A 82 3.59 -15.41 4.16
CA ALA A 82 3.04 -16.26 5.21
C ALA A 82 1.62 -15.89 5.65
N LEU A 83 1.12 -14.70 5.27
CA LEU A 83 -0.25 -14.30 5.57
C LEU A 83 -1.23 -14.98 4.60
N ASP A 84 -2.24 -15.64 5.17
CA ASP A 84 -3.35 -16.15 4.39
C ASP A 84 -4.25 -15.00 3.90
N LYS A 85 -5.14 -15.32 2.95
CA LYS A 85 -6.09 -14.35 2.39
C LYS A 85 -6.94 -13.70 3.48
N ALA A 86 -7.37 -14.46 4.49
CA ALA A 86 -8.21 -13.95 5.58
C ALA A 86 -7.48 -12.92 6.44
N ALA A 87 -6.22 -13.17 6.81
CA ALA A 87 -5.39 -12.22 7.53
C ALA A 87 -5.11 -10.97 6.70
N LEU A 88 -4.78 -11.13 5.40
CA LEU A 88 -4.62 -10.00 4.49
C LEU A 88 -5.88 -9.13 4.45
N THR A 89 -7.04 -9.73 4.19
CA THR A 89 -8.33 -9.02 4.16
C THR A 89 -8.60 -8.31 5.48
N ARG A 90 -8.36 -8.96 6.63
CA ARG A 90 -8.56 -8.34 7.95
C ARG A 90 -7.69 -7.11 8.18
N TRP A 91 -6.42 -7.16 7.81
CA TRP A 91 -5.51 -6.03 7.99
C TRP A 91 -5.82 -4.88 7.02
N ILE A 92 -6.12 -5.22 5.77
CA ILE A 92 -6.51 -4.28 4.72
C ILE A 92 -7.81 -3.56 5.11
N ALA A 93 -8.83 -4.30 5.57
CA ALA A 93 -10.12 -3.72 5.99
C ALA A 93 -9.94 -2.76 7.17
N ARG A 94 -9.18 -3.14 8.20
CA ARG A 94 -8.87 -2.24 9.33
C ARG A 94 -8.19 -0.95 8.89
N ALA A 95 -7.26 -1.06 7.94
CA ALA A 95 -6.57 0.10 7.40
C ALA A 95 -7.52 0.98 6.57
N LEU A 96 -8.42 0.37 5.80
CA LEU A 96 -9.47 1.09 5.09
C LEU A 96 -10.37 1.85 6.06
N ASP A 97 -10.89 1.19 7.10
CA ASP A 97 -11.75 1.80 8.12
C ASP A 97 -11.08 3.02 8.75
N TYR A 98 -9.80 2.88 9.15
CA TYR A 98 -9.04 4.00 9.70
C TYR A 98 -8.87 5.13 8.69
N VAL A 99 -8.44 4.83 7.46
CA VAL A 99 -8.16 5.86 6.46
C VAL A 99 -9.43 6.55 5.95
N ALA A 100 -10.57 5.85 5.93
CA ALA A 100 -11.87 6.43 5.60
C ALA A 100 -12.33 7.49 6.62
N THR A 101 -11.81 7.48 7.86
CA THR A 101 -12.05 8.56 8.82
C THR A 101 -11.23 9.82 8.58
N LEU A 102 -10.18 9.73 7.73
CA LEU A 102 -9.31 10.86 7.45
C LEU A 102 -9.94 11.76 6.38
N PRO A 103 -9.66 13.08 6.41
CA PRO A 103 -10.13 13.96 5.36
C PRO A 103 -9.62 13.51 3.99
N PRO A 104 -10.46 13.56 2.95
CA PRO A 104 -10.05 13.31 1.57
C PRO A 104 -8.82 14.15 1.22
N LYS A 105 -7.87 13.55 0.53
CA LYS A 105 -6.70 14.30 0.09
C LYS A 105 -7.17 15.23 -1.03
N PRO A 106 -6.91 16.55 -0.96
CA PRO A 106 -7.30 17.44 -2.04
C PRO A 106 -6.69 16.92 -3.35
N PRO A 107 -7.48 16.86 -4.44
CA PRO A 107 -7.00 16.29 -5.68
C PRO A 107 -5.75 17.06 -6.11
N LYS A 108 -4.61 16.37 -6.14
CA LYS A 108 -3.40 16.95 -6.74
C LYS A 108 -3.76 17.23 -8.19
N LYS A 109 -3.75 18.51 -8.60
CA LYS A 109 -3.83 18.89 -10.02
C LYS A 109 -2.89 17.97 -10.79
N ALA A 110 -3.44 17.16 -11.69
CA ALA A 110 -2.65 16.26 -12.50
C ALA A 110 -1.60 17.11 -13.23
N ARG A 111 -0.33 16.96 -12.85
CA ARG A 111 0.76 17.59 -13.58
C ARG A 111 0.76 16.89 -14.94
N LYS A 112 0.34 17.60 -15.99
CA LYS A 112 0.35 17.11 -17.38
C LYS A 112 1.67 16.36 -17.59
N ALA A 113 1.58 15.08 -17.92
CA ALA A 113 2.74 14.31 -18.33
C ALA A 113 3.41 15.10 -19.46
N ARG A 114 4.67 15.51 -19.25
CA ARG A 114 5.44 16.14 -20.32
C ARG A 114 5.57 15.08 -21.41
N PRO A 115 5.26 15.37 -22.69
CA PRO A 115 5.51 14.42 -23.75
C PRO A 115 6.99 14.05 -23.73
N ILE A 116 7.27 12.75 -23.73
CA ILE A 116 8.62 12.23 -23.91
C ILE A 116 8.98 12.55 -25.36
N ILE A 117 9.71 13.64 -25.58
CA ILE A 117 10.34 13.92 -26.87
C ILE A 117 11.51 12.94 -26.96
N VAL A 118 11.30 11.85 -27.69
CA VAL A 118 12.38 11.00 -28.19
C VAL A 118 13.09 11.84 -29.25
N ARG A 119 14.36 12.15 -29.01
CA ARG A 119 15.29 12.69 -30.02
C ARG A 119 16.06 11.54 -30.64
#